data_AF-A0A6G6YQB9-F1
#
_entry.id   AF-A0A6G6YQB9-F1
#
_cell.length_a   1.000
_cell.length_b   1.000
_cell.length_c   1.000
_cell.angle_alpha   90.00
_cell.angle_beta   90.00
_cell.angle_gamma   90.00
#
_symmetry.space_group_name_H-M   'P 1'
#
loop_
_entity.id
_entity.type
_entity.pdbx_description
1 polymer ?
#
loop_
_entity_poly.entity_id
_entity_poly.type
_entity_poly.pdbx_seq_one_letter_code
_entity_poly.pdbx_strand_id
1 'polypeptide(L)' 'MPINQLLKGCERTPEEIELLNKAFDNALHLLGVLDRDDPLCRMVARDVIDICAAGTNDPRKIAKIAVERMGLR' A
#
# COMPACT_ATOMS: atom_id res chain seq x y z
N MET A 1 11.58 -1.43 1.10
CA MET A 1 10.13 -1.36 1.36
C MET A 1 9.54 -2.76 1.37
N PRO A 2 8.70 -3.12 2.36
CA PRO A 2 7.98 -4.39 2.42
C PRO A 2 7.14 -4.66 1.15
N ILE A 3 6.50 -3.62 0.59
CA ILE A 3 5.69 -3.75 -0.64
C ILE A 3 6.51 -4.20 -1.85
N ASN A 4 7.79 -3.82 -1.95
CA ASN A 4 8.65 -4.24 -3.07
C ASN A 4 8.91 -5.76 -3.08
N GLN A 5 8.78 -6.45 -1.94
CA GLN A 5 8.86 -7.91 -1.91
C GLN A 5 7.64 -8.55 -2.56
N LEU A 6 6.45 -7.95 -2.40
CA LEU A 6 5.21 -8.41 -3.01
C LEU A 6 5.11 -8.03 -4.49
N LEU A 7 5.76 -6.94 -4.90
CA LEU A 7 5.83 -6.52 -6.30
C LEU A 7 6.88 -7.30 -7.11
N LYS A 8 7.75 -8.05 -6.44
CA LYS A 8 8.83 -8.81 -7.07
C LYS A 8 8.23 -10.00 -7.86
N GLY A 9 8.11 -9.83 -9.17
CA GLY A 9 7.55 -10.85 -10.09
C GLY A 9 6.24 -10.44 -10.77
N CYS A 10 5.66 -9.29 -10.44
CA CYS A 10 4.58 -8.69 -11.25
C CYS A 10 5.18 -7.79 -12.33
N GLU A 11 4.77 -7.96 -13.59
CA GLU A 11 5.02 -6.97 -14.64
C GLU A 11 4.17 -5.74 -14.36
N ARG A 12 4.75 -4.77 -13.65
CA ARG A 12 4.16 -3.46 -13.33
C ARG A 12 5.03 -2.38 -13.95
N THR A 13 4.41 -1.32 -14.46
CA THR A 13 5.21 -0.21 -15.00
C THR A 13 5.93 0.53 -13.87
N PRO A 14 7.04 1.23 -14.16
CA PRO A 14 7.71 2.07 -13.18
C PRO A 14 6.77 3.10 -12.53
N GLU A 15 5.81 3.65 -13.27
CA GLU A 15 4.83 4.60 -12.71
C GLU A 15 3.90 3.93 -11.69
N GLU A 16 3.44 2.72 -11.98
CA GLU A 16 2.61 1.94 -11.03
C GLU A 16 3.38 1.60 -9.76
N ILE A 17 4.66 1.23 -9.89
CA ILE A 17 5.51 0.94 -8.73
C ILE A 17 5.70 2.19 -7.87
N GLU A 18 5.92 3.36 -8.47
CA GLU A 18 6.05 4.61 -7.73
C GLU A 18 4.74 5.01 -7.04
N LEU A 19 3.61 4.84 -7.72
CA LEU A 19 2.27 5.08 -7.19
C LEU A 19 1.97 4.18 -5.99
N LEU A 20 2.25 2.88 -6.10
CA LEU A 20 2.05 1.90 -5.04
C LEU A 20 2.95 2.19 -3.83
N ASN A 21 4.21 2.58 -4.07
CA ASN A 21 5.11 3.00 -2.99
C ASN A 21 4.58 4.24 -2.25
N LYS A 22 4.12 5.27 -2.98
CA LYS A 22 3.53 6.47 -2.38
C LYS A 22 2.26 6.15 -1.58
N ALA A 23 1.39 5.29 -2.12
CA ALA A 23 0.17 4.87 -1.44
C ALA A 23 0.49 4.10 -0.15
N PHE A 24 1.48 3.20 -0.20
CA PHE A 24 1.93 2.42 0.93
C PHE A 24 2.50 3.28 2.05
N ASP A 25 3.39 4.22 1.74
CA ASP A 25 3.93 5.12 2.75
C ASP A 25 2.87 6.03 3.37
N ASN A 26 1.94 6.54 2.56
CA ASN A 26 0.80 7.30 3.08
C ASN A 26 -0.06 6.48 4.03
N ALA A 27 -0.34 5.21 3.71
CA ALA A 27 -1.12 4.33 4.56
C ALA A 27 -0.42 4.07 5.90
N LEU A 28 0.88 3.77 5.88
CA LEU A 28 1.64 3.56 7.11
C LEU A 28 1.75 4.83 7.96
N HIS A 29 1.87 6.00 7.32
CA HIS A 29 1.85 7.29 8.02
C HIS A 29 0.51 7.54 8.70
N LEU A 30 -0.61 7.25 8.03
CA LEU A 30 -1.96 7.36 8.59
C LEU A 30 -2.20 6.37 9.74
N LEU A 31 -1.61 5.17 9.66
CA LEU A 31 -1.72 4.15 10.70
C LEU A 31 -0.78 4.41 11.89
N GLY A 32 0.18 5.33 11.77
CA GLY A 32 1.20 5.57 12.79
C GLY A 32 2.17 4.39 12.98
N VAL A 33 2.31 3.53 11.97
CA VAL A 33 3.13 2.33 12.06
C VAL A 33 4.60 2.70 11.89
N LEU A 34 5.32 2.71 13.01
CA LEU A 34 6.77 2.93 13.05
C LEU A 34 7.56 1.65 12.77
N ASP A 35 7.00 0.50 13.15
CA ASP A 35 7.65 -0.80 12.95
C ASP A 35 7.35 -1.37 11.55
N ARG A 36 8.40 -1.39 10.72
CA ARG A 36 8.32 -1.84 9.32
C ARG A 36 8.39 -3.35 9.18
N ASP A 37 8.70 -4.08 10.26
CA ASP A 37 8.67 -5.55 10.32
C ASP A 37 7.33 -6.10 10.85
N ASP A 38 6.41 -5.21 11.23
CA ASP A 38 5.07 -5.58 11.67
C ASP A 38 4.32 -6.36 10.55
N PRO A 39 3.70 -7.51 10.86
CA PRO A 39 2.77 -8.19 9.95
C PRO A 39 1.75 -7.26 9.29
N LEU A 40 1.34 -6.19 9.98
CA LEU A 40 0.46 -5.14 9.46
C LEU A 40 1.04 -4.47 8.21
N CYS A 41 2.35 -4.25 8.14
CA CYS A 41 3.01 -3.70 6.96
C CYS A 41 2.80 -4.59 5.72
N ARG A 42 2.83 -5.92 5.88
CA ARG A 42 2.54 -6.85 4.77
C ARG A 42 1.07 -6.83 4.38
N MET A 43 0.17 -6.72 5.34
CA MET A 43 -1.27 -6.64 5.07
C MET A 43 -1.62 -5.36 4.31
N VAL A 44 -1.13 -4.21 4.76
CA VAL A 44 -1.34 -2.90 4.11
C VAL A 44 -0.77 -2.91 2.69
N ALA A 45 0.42 -3.50 2.49
CA ALA A 45 1.02 -3.61 1.18
C ALA A 45 0.15 -4.39 0.19
N ARG A 46 -0.51 -5.46 0.65
CA ARG A 46 -1.42 -6.25 -0.18
C ARG A 46 -2.71 -5.50 -0.52
N ASP A 47 -3.32 -4.85 0.47
CA ASP A 47 -4.51 -4.03 0.23
C ASP A 47 -4.25 -2.89 -0.75
N VAL A 48 -3.11 -2.21 -0.62
CA VAL A 48 -2.69 -1.14 -1.55
C VAL A 48 -2.60 -1.66 -2.99
N ILE A 49 -2.04 -2.86 -3.20
CA ILE A 49 -1.96 -3.49 -4.52
C ILE A 49 -3.37 -3.83 -5.04
N ASP A 50 -4.22 -4.42 -4.21
CA ASP A 50 -5.57 -4.83 -4.60
C ASP A 50 -6.45 -3.64 -4.97
N ILE A 51 -6.36 -2.53 -4.21
CA ILE A 51 -7.13 -1.30 -4.49
C ILE A 51 -6.63 -0.60 -5.77
N CYS A 52 -5.31 -0.61 -6.00
CA CYS A 52 -4.74 -0.12 -7.25
C CYS A 52 -5.20 -0.96 -8.45
N ALA A 53 -5.18 -2.30 -8.31
CA ALA A 53 -5.65 -3.23 -9.33
C ALA A 53 -7.14 -3.09 -9.63
N ALA A 54 -7.94 -2.62 -8.66
CA ALA A 54 -9.35 -2.28 -8.85
C ALA A 54 -9.58 -0.99 -9.67
N GLY A 55 -8.52 -0.32 -10.13
CA GLY A 55 -8.59 0.86 -11.01
C GLY A 55 -8.46 2.20 -10.28
N THR A 56 -8.08 2.21 -9.00
CA THR A 56 -7.81 3.46 -8.28
C THR A 56 -6.37 3.90 -8.53
N ASN A 57 -6.17 5.04 -9.19
CA ASN A 57 -4.84 5.57 -9.51
C ASN A 57 -4.44 6.81 -8.68
N ASP A 58 -5.07 7.00 -7.51
CA ASP A 58 -4.75 8.10 -6.59
C ASP A 58 -4.09 7.54 -5.32
N PRO A 59 -2.79 7.81 -5.07
CA PRO A 59 -2.07 7.30 -3.91
C PRO A 59 -2.74 7.62 -2.57
N ARG A 60 -3.38 8.79 -2.43
CA ARG A 60 -4.02 9.19 -1.18
C ARG A 60 -5.33 8.45 -0.96
N LYS A 61 -6.11 8.24 -2.04
CA LYS A 61 -7.35 7.44 -1.96
C LYS A 61 -7.04 5.98 -1.65
N ILE A 62 -6.03 5.41 -2.32
CA ILE A 62 -5.60 4.03 -2.06
C ILE A 62 -5.20 3.88 -0.59
N ALA A 63 -4.38 4.80 -0.07
CA ALA A 63 -3.97 4.81 1.32
C ALA A 63 -5.17 4.86 2.27
N LYS A 64 -6.09 5.81 2.05
CA LYS A 64 -7.28 5.97 2.89
C LYS A 64 -8.15 4.70 2.90
N ILE A 65 -8.41 4.12 1.74
CA ILE A 65 -9.21 2.88 1.63
C ILE A 65 -8.49 1.71 2.32
N ALA A 66 -7.16 1.61 2.18
CA ALA A 66 -6.38 0.57 2.84
C ALA A 66 -6.46 0.69 4.38
N VAL A 67 -6.39 1.91 4.92
CA VAL A 67 -6.55 2.17 6.35
C VAL A 67 -7.97 1.86 6.83
N GLU A 68 -8.98 2.28 6.08
CA GLU A 68 -10.38 1.97 6.37
C GLU A 68 -10.65 0.46 6.40
N ARG A 69 -10.04 -0.31 5.50
CA ARG A 69 -10.12 -1.79 5.47
C ARG A 69 -9.53 -2.46 6.71
N MET A 70 -8.50 -1.87 7.32
CA MET A 70 -7.92 -2.37 8.56
C MET A 70 -8.81 -2.13 9.79
N GLY A 71 -9.96 -1.46 9.63
CA GLY A 71 -10.90 -1.19 10.72
C GLY A 71 -10.42 -0.12 11.70
N LEU A 72 -9.34 0.59 11.37
CA LEU A 72 -8.79 1.68 12.17
C LEU A 72 -9.49 2.98 11.73
N ARG A 73 -10.51 3.37 12.51
CA ARG A 73 -11.36 4.53 12.28
C ARG A 73 -11.13 5.60 13.33
#